data_AF-A0AAW9W9J1-F1
#
_entry.id   AF-A0AAW9W9J1-F1
#
_cell.length_a   1.000
_cell.length_b   1.000
_cell.length_c   1.000
_cell.angle_alpha   90.00
_cell.angle_beta   90.00
_cell.angle_gamma   90.00
#
_symmetry.space_group_name_H-M   'P 1'
#
loop_
_entity.id
_entity.type
_entity.pdbx_description
1 polymer ?
#
loop_
_entity_poly.entity_id
_entity_poly.type
_entity_poly.pdbx_seq_one_letter_code
_entity_poly.pdbx_strand_id
1 'polypeptide(L)'
;IDLDGYPLGVVPDIPTTDEEFNSGVLLIDTNRWREEDIYRQLFELTIAHHEHVYGDQGIFNILFKDRWKRLDITYNLQVGV
;
A
#
# COMPACT_ATOMS: atom_id res chain seq x y z
N ILE A 1 9.37 -12.87 6.06
CA ILE A 1 9.31 -11.48 6.55
C ILE A 1 8.15 -11.44 7.52
N ASP A 2 8.41 -11.07 8.78
CA ASP A 2 7.35 -10.76 9.73
C ASP A 2 6.81 -9.37 9.39
N LEU A 3 5.49 -9.22 9.41
CA LEU A 3 4.83 -7.95 9.14
C LEU A 3 4.61 -7.15 10.42
N ASP A 4 5.03 -7.61 11.60
CA ASP A 4 4.92 -6.90 12.89
C ASP A 4 3.50 -6.41 13.21
N GLY A 5 2.49 -7.16 12.75
CA GLY A 5 1.10 -6.74 12.86
C GLY A 5 0.77 -5.51 12.01
N TYR A 6 1.40 -5.34 10.86
CA TYR A 6 0.92 -4.48 9.78
C TYR A 6 0.11 -5.31 8.77
N PRO A 7 -0.91 -4.72 8.13
CA PRO A 7 -1.73 -5.41 7.14
C PRO A 7 -0.98 -5.65 5.82
N LEU A 8 0.09 -4.90 5.57
CA LEU A 8 0.96 -5.06 4.41
C LEU A 8 2.37 -4.56 4.67
N GLY A 9 3.32 -5.10 3.91
CA GLY A 9 4.69 -4.63 3.78
C GLY A 9 4.95 -4.11 2.37
N VAL A 10 5.55 -2.93 2.28
CA VAL A 10 5.73 -2.17 1.03
C VAL A 10 7.02 -1.36 1.05
N VAL A 11 7.47 -0.94 -0.12
CA VAL A 11 8.64 -0.08 -0.29
C VAL A 11 8.19 1.37 -0.47
N PRO A 12 8.80 2.35 0.21
CA PRO A 12 8.47 3.77 0.05
C PRO A 12 8.65 4.26 -1.40
N ASP A 13 7.88 5.26 -1.80
CA ASP A 13 7.91 5.82 -3.16
C ASP A 13 9.06 6.83 -3.36
N ILE A 14 10.30 6.37 -3.24
CA ILE A 14 11.51 7.21 -3.32
C ILE A 14 11.94 7.38 -4.78
N PRO A 15 12.32 8.61 -5.24
CA PRO A 15 12.60 9.81 -4.45
C PRO A 15 11.40 10.75 -4.21
N THR A 16 10.20 10.38 -4.66
CA THR A 16 9.00 11.22 -4.60
C THR A 16 8.63 11.57 -3.17
N THR A 17 8.55 10.58 -2.28
CA THR A 17 8.16 10.75 -0.87
C THR A 17 8.58 9.54 -0.02
N ASP A 18 8.70 9.75 1.29
CA ASP A 18 8.90 8.68 2.28
C ASP A 18 7.65 8.42 3.13
N GLU A 19 6.57 9.21 2.92
CA GLU A 19 5.29 9.08 3.61
C GLU A 19 4.30 8.17 2.87
N GLU A 20 4.49 8.02 1.56
CA GLU A 20 3.72 7.11 0.70
C GLU A 20 4.59 5.97 0.19
N PHE A 21 3.94 4.94 -0.33
CA PHE A 21 4.61 3.75 -0.84
C PHE A 21 4.22 3.44 -2.28
N ASN A 22 5.12 2.71 -2.93
CA ASN A 22 4.92 2.21 -4.27
C ASN A 22 4.05 0.93 -4.24
N SER A 23 2.98 0.88 -5.03
CA SER A 23 2.09 -0.29 -5.09
C SER A 23 2.55 -1.40 -6.05
N GLY A 24 3.70 -1.24 -6.71
CA GLY A 24 4.24 -2.22 -7.66
C GLY A 24 4.63 -3.56 -7.02
N VAL A 25 4.96 -3.56 -5.72
CA VAL A 25 5.22 -4.77 -4.94
C VAL A 25 4.56 -4.64 -3.56
N LEU A 26 3.61 -5.53 -3.27
CA LEU A 26 2.88 -5.59 -2.02
C LEU A 26 3.06 -6.97 -1.36
N LEU A 27 3.59 -7.01 -0.14
CA LEU A 27 3.54 -8.19 0.70
C LEU A 27 2.31 -8.09 1.62
N ILE A 28 1.35 -9.00 1.47
CA ILE A 28 0.03 -8.86 2.09
C ILE A 28 -0.21 -9.91 3.18
N ASP A 29 -0.68 -9.48 4.36
CA ASP A 29 -1.27 -10.39 5.34
C ASP A 29 -2.72 -10.70 4.96
N THR A 30 -2.91 -11.82 4.24
CA THR A 30 -4.25 -12.20 3.77
C THR A 30 -5.21 -12.57 4.89
N ASN A 31 -4.74 -13.02 6.05
CA ASN A 31 -5.63 -13.36 7.17
C ASN A 31 -6.22 -12.09 7.75
N ARG A 32 -5.35 -11.12 8.01
CA ARG A 32 -5.77 -9.80 8.50
C ARG A 32 -6.67 -9.07 7.51
N TRP A 33 -6.39 -9.15 6.22
CA TRP A 33 -7.27 -8.55 5.20
C TRP A 33 -8.68 -9.13 5.21
N ARG A 34 -8.82 -10.42 5.53
CA ARG A 34 -10.14 -11.07 5.71
C ARG A 34 -10.79 -10.65 7.02
N GLU A 35 -10.04 -10.64 8.12
CA GLU A 35 -10.55 -10.27 9.45
C GLU A 35 -11.07 -8.83 9.52
N GLU A 36 -10.42 -7.92 8.79
CA GLU A 36 -10.77 -6.49 8.77
C GLU A 36 -11.62 -6.07 7.55
N ASP A 37 -12.01 -7.00 6.68
CA ASP A 37 -12.76 -6.74 5.45
C ASP A 37 -12.12 -5.64 4.56
N ILE A 38 -10.79 -5.70 4.42
CA ILE A 38 -10.00 -4.69 3.71
C ILE A 38 -10.40 -4.58 2.24
N TYR A 39 -10.76 -5.69 1.59
CA TYR A 39 -11.19 -5.69 0.20
C TYR A 39 -12.42 -4.80 -0.02
N ARG A 40 -13.39 -4.86 0.90
CA ARG A 40 -14.58 -4.02 0.84
C ARG A 40 -14.22 -2.55 1.03
N GLN A 41 -13.35 -2.24 1.98
CA GLN A 41 -12.89 -0.86 2.21
C GLN A 41 -12.18 -0.28 0.99
N LEU A 42 -11.29 -1.04 0.35
CA LEU A 42 -10.63 -0.65 -0.90
C LEU A 42 -11.64 -0.42 -2.02
N PHE A 43 -12.65 -1.29 -2.15
CA PHE A 43 -13.70 -1.15 -3.16
C PHE A 43 -14.54 0.11 -2.94
N GLU A 44 -15.00 0.35 -1.71
CA GLU A 44 -15.78 1.54 -1.35
C GLU A 44 -14.97 2.83 -1.54
N LEU A 45 -13.68 2.83 -1.16
CA LEU A 45 -12.78 3.96 -1.39
C LEU A 45 -12.54 4.22 -2.88
N THR A 46 -12.40 3.15 -3.68
CA THR A 46 -12.23 3.29 -5.13
C THR A 46 -13.47 3.96 -5.73
N ILE A 47 -14.69 3.53 -5.37
CA ILE A 47 -15.92 4.19 -5.83
C ILE A 47 -15.92 5.67 -5.45
N ALA A 48 -15.56 6.00 -4.20
CA ALA A 48 -15.58 7.36 -3.69
C ALA A 48 -14.52 8.28 -4.32
N HIS A 49 -13.34 7.76 -4.67
CA HIS A 49 -12.17 8.57 -4.99
C HIS A 49 -11.53 8.30 -6.36
N HIS A 50 -12.04 7.37 -7.18
CA HIS A 50 -11.43 6.98 -8.46
C HIS A 50 -11.12 8.13 -9.43
N GLU A 51 -11.86 9.25 -9.38
CA GLU A 51 -11.60 10.41 -10.24
C GLU A 51 -10.48 11.34 -9.74
N HIS A 52 -10.04 11.20 -8.49
CA HIS A 52 -9.18 12.17 -7.81
C HIS A 52 -7.83 11.60 -7.33
N VAL A 53 -7.53 10.33 -7.60
CA VAL A 53 -6.31 9.65 -7.14
C VAL A 53 -5.46 9.11 -8.28
N TYR A 54 -4.16 8.97 -8.03
CA TYR A 54 -3.22 8.26 -8.89
C TYR A 54 -3.52 6.75 -8.87
N GLY A 55 -4.50 6.33 -9.66
CA GLY A 55 -4.87 4.93 -9.83
C GLY A 55 -5.13 4.19 -8.50
N ASP A 56 -4.73 2.92 -8.46
CA ASP A 56 -4.82 2.06 -7.28
C ASP A 56 -3.80 2.42 -6.19
N GLN A 57 -2.60 2.91 -6.55
CA GLN A 57 -1.59 3.35 -5.58
C GLN A 57 -2.13 4.43 -4.64
N GLY A 58 -2.90 5.39 -5.16
CA GLY A 58 -3.51 6.42 -4.33
C GLY A 58 -4.56 5.86 -3.36
N ILE A 59 -5.39 4.90 -3.80
CA ILE A 59 -6.36 4.25 -2.91
C ILE A 59 -5.65 3.47 -1.80
N PHE A 60 -4.57 2.75 -2.13
CA PHE A 60 -3.76 2.05 -1.15
C PHE A 60 -3.11 3.00 -0.13
N ASN A 61 -2.52 4.11 -0.59
CA ASN A 61 -1.91 5.10 0.30
C ASN A 61 -2.94 5.81 1.18
N ILE A 62 -4.19 6.00 0.73
CA ILE A 62 -5.28 6.52 1.57
C ILE A 62 -5.65 5.52 2.66
N LEU A 63 -5.94 4.26 2.30
CA LEU A 63 -6.44 3.27 3.26
C LEU A 63 -5.37 2.89 4.30
N PHE A 64 -4.13 2.77 3.86
CA PHE A 64 -3.04 2.26 4.70
C PHE A 64 -2.13 3.34 5.25
N LYS A 65 -2.52 4.62 5.17
CA LYS A 65 -1.71 5.72 5.72
C LYS A 65 -1.24 5.40 7.15
N ASP A 66 0.07 5.52 7.37
CA ASP A 66 0.77 5.22 8.64
C ASP A 66 0.62 3.77 9.16
N ARG A 67 0.06 2.87 8.33
CA ARG A 67 -0.31 1.51 8.69
C ARG A 67 0.25 0.50 7.69
N TRP A 68 1.51 0.65 7.34
CA TRP A 68 2.26 -0.27 6.50
C TRP A 68 3.67 -0.53 7.07
N LYS A 69 4.18 -1.74 6.84
CA LYS A 69 5.55 -2.11 7.21
C LYS A 69 6.50 -1.68 6.10
N ARG A 70 7.49 -0.86 6.41
CA ARG A 70 8.57 -0.52 5.48
C ARG A 70 9.45 -1.73 5.21
N LEU A 71 9.55 -2.09 3.93
CA LEU A 71 10.49 -3.09 3.41
C LEU A 71 11.75 -2.42 2.87
N ASP A 72 12.81 -3.21 2.71
CA ASP A 72 14.05 -2.75 2.10
C ASP A 72 13.81 -2.37 0.62
N ILE A 73 14.44 -1.27 0.16
CA ILE A 73 14.27 -0.75 -1.19
C ILE A 73 14.68 -1.76 -2.28
N THR A 74 15.55 -2.71 -1.96
CA THR A 74 15.97 -3.79 -2.87
C THR A 74 14.81 -4.69 -3.29
N TYR A 75 13.71 -4.73 -2.55
CA TYR A 75 12.51 -5.48 -2.93
C TYR A 75 11.70 -4.81 -4.04
N ASN A 76 11.86 -3.50 -4.25
CA ASN A 76 11.19 -2.76 -5.31
C ASN A 76 12.07 -1.56 -5.73
N LEU A 77 13.11 -1.86 -6.50
CA LEU A 77 14.03 -0.84 -7.02
C LEU A 77 13.37 -0.11 -8.19
N GLN A 78 12.95 1.13 -7.96
CA GLN A 78 12.30 1.98 -8.95
C GLN A 78 13.34 2.58 -9.90
N VAL A 79 13.72 1.83 -10.94
CA VAL A 79 14.74 2.25 -11.93
C VAL A 79 14.15 2.91 -13.19
N GLY A 80 12.81 2.99 -13.29
CA GLY A 80 12.13 3.69 -14.36
C GLY A 80 11.91 5.15 -14.00
N VAL A 81 12.77 6.02 -14.53
CA VAL A 81 12.61 7.49 -14.49
C VAL A 81 12.06 7.97 -15.82
#